data_AF-A0A1H7VUD9-F1
#
_entry.id   AF-A0A1H7VUD9-F1
#
_cell.length_a   1.000
_cell.length_b   1.000
_cell.length_c   1.000
_cell.angle_alpha   90.00
_cell.angle_beta   90.00
_cell.angle_gamma   90.00
#
_symmetry.space_group_name_H-M   'P 1'
#
loop_
_entity.id
_entity.type
_entity.pdbx_description
1 polymer ?
#
loop_
_entity_poly.entity_id
_entity_poly.type
_entity_poly.pdbx_seq_one_letter_code
_entity_poly.pdbx_strand_id
1 'polypeptide(L)' 'MPEETNEKQEKSIVKANIGDMIQISKGTEKGTKGKVVAIRENSVIAEIGINVKKDEPIKTVVNHKNYKLVK' A
#
# COMPACT_ATOMS: atom_id res chain seq x y z
N MET A 1 26.53 -28.20 -6.64
CA MET A 1 25.77 -27.64 -5.50
C MET A 1 26.26 -26.22 -5.28
N PRO A 2 25.39 -25.22 -5.44
CA PRO A 2 25.48 -24.03 -4.61
C PRO A 2 24.15 -23.79 -3.88
N GLU A 3 24.27 -23.65 -2.56
CA GLU A 3 23.27 -23.06 -1.69
C GLU A 3 23.21 -21.56 -1.97
N GLU A 4 22.07 -21.07 -2.43
CA GLU A 4 21.72 -19.65 -2.33
C GLU A 4 20.73 -19.48 -1.18
N THR A 5 21.30 -19.11 -0.04
CA THR A 5 20.57 -18.44 1.03
C THR A 5 20.14 -17.07 0.52
N ASN A 6 18.85 -16.78 0.46
CA ASN A 6 18.40 -15.41 0.67
C ASN A 6 17.02 -15.35 1.33
N GLU A 7 17.09 -15.21 2.66
CA GLU A 7 16.20 -14.40 3.47
C GLU A 7 14.70 -14.70 3.36
N LYS A 8 14.26 -15.54 4.31
CA LYS A 8 12.93 -15.44 4.93
C LYS A 8 12.67 -13.98 5.34
N GLN A 9 12.09 -13.18 4.45
CA GLN A 9 11.28 -12.05 4.89
C GLN A 9 9.98 -12.63 5.41
N GLU A 10 9.96 -12.93 6.70
CA GLU A 10 8.72 -12.88 7.47
C GLU A 10 8.08 -11.53 7.14
N LYS A 11 7.10 -11.55 6.23
CA LYS A 11 6.23 -10.40 5.99
C LYS A 11 5.44 -10.22 7.27
N SER A 12 6.05 -9.59 8.28
CA SER A 12 5.33 -8.88 9.31
C SER A 12 4.31 -8.07 8.55
N ILE A 13 3.03 -8.35 8.76
CA ILE A 13 1.95 -7.68 8.05
C ILE A 13 2.06 -6.22 8.46
N VAL A 14 2.76 -5.41 7.67
CA VAL A 14 3.10 -4.05 8.09
C VAL A 14 1.83 -3.24 7.95
N LYS A 15 1.16 -3.06 9.08
CA LYS A 15 -0.06 -2.25 9.17
C LYS A 15 0.35 -0.80 8.99
N ALA A 16 -0.16 -0.15 7.96
CA ALA A 16 0.01 1.27 7.76
C ALA A 16 -0.90 2.02 8.70
N ASN A 17 -0.39 3.11 9.26
CA ASN A 17 -1.17 3.99 10.12
C ASN A 17 -1.80 5.12 9.29
N ILE A 18 -2.76 5.83 9.89
CA ILE A 18 -3.38 7.00 9.26
C ILE A 18 -2.28 8.05 9.10
N GLY A 19 -2.08 8.52 7.88
CA GLY A 19 -1.05 9.47 7.52
C GLY A 19 0.20 8.87 6.87
N ASP A 20 0.41 7.56 6.97
CA ASP A 20 1.55 6.88 6.33
C ASP A 20 1.41 6.87 4.80
N MET A 21 2.55 6.90 4.10
CA MET A 21 2.62 6.62 2.68
C MET A 21 2.73 5.13 2.43
N ILE A 22 1.85 4.60 1.59
CA ILE A 22 1.91 3.22 1.11
C ILE A 22 2.07 3.19 -0.39
N GLN A 23 2.79 2.20 -0.90
CA GLN A 23 2.89 1.91 -2.32
C GLN A 23 2.14 0.62 -2.61
N ILE A 24 1.15 0.72 -3.47
CA ILE A 24 0.34 -0.42 -3.88
C ILE A 24 1.23 -1.34 -4.69
N SER A 25 1.37 -2.58 -4.24
CA SER A 25 2.21 -3.58 -4.89
C SER A 25 1.42 -4.45 -5.86
N LYS A 26 0.09 -4.44 -5.72
CA LYS A 26 -0.84 -5.32 -6.44
C LYS A 26 -2.20 -4.64 -6.64
N GLY A 27 -2.80 -4.81 -7.82
CA GLY A 27 -4.09 -4.22 -8.18
C GLY A 27 -4.00 -3.25 -9.37
N THR A 28 -5.10 -2.58 -9.67
CA THR A 28 -5.23 -1.60 -10.77
C THR A 28 -4.28 -0.41 -10.61
N GLU A 29 -3.93 -0.09 -9.37
CA GLU A 29 -3.08 1.04 -9.00
C GLU A 29 -1.67 0.57 -8.58
N LYS A 30 -1.24 -0.62 -9.02
CA LYS A 30 0.09 -1.17 -8.74
C LYS A 30 1.18 -0.18 -9.18
N GLY A 31 2.11 0.09 -8.26
CA GLY A 31 3.19 1.06 -8.42
C GLY A 31 2.83 2.46 -7.93
N THR A 32 1.56 2.74 -7.69
CA THR A 32 1.11 4.06 -7.21
C THR A 32 1.36 4.19 -5.71
N LYS A 33 1.81 5.38 -5.32
CA LYS A 33 1.94 5.77 -3.92
C LYS A 33 0.67 6.47 -3.49
N GLY A 34 0.16 6.13 -2.32
CA GLY A 34 -0.98 6.80 -1.74
C GLY A 34 -0.80 7.01 -0.25
N LYS A 35 -1.43 8.06 0.26
CA LYS A 35 -1.44 8.37 1.68
C LYS A 35 -2.62 7.69 2.35
N VAL A 36 -2.37 6.93 3.42
CA VAL A 36 -3.44 6.28 4.17
C VAL A 36 -4.27 7.34 4.87
N VAL A 37 -5.55 7.40 4.54
CA VAL A 37 -6.51 8.33 5.16
C VAL A 37 -7.37 7.63 6.21
N ALA A 38 -7.53 6.32 6.11
CA ALA A 38 -8.27 5.53 7.09
C ALA A 38 -7.78 4.07 7.11
N ILE A 39 -7.94 3.42 8.25
CA ILE A 39 -7.61 2.00 8.45
C ILE A 39 -8.89 1.26 8.83
N ARG A 40 -9.07 0.09 8.25
CA ARG A 40 -10.08 -0.91 8.63
C ARG A 40 -9.35 -2.16 9.10
N GLU A 41 -10.07 -3.13 9.64
CA GLU A 41 -9.47 -4.35 10.22
C GLU A 41 -8.61 -5.18 9.24
N ASN A 42 -8.97 -5.21 7.96
CA ASN A 42 -8.28 -6.01 6.94
C ASN A 42 -7.83 -5.18 5.72
N SER A 43 -8.01 -3.86 5.74
CA SER A 43 -7.71 -2.99 4.60
C SER A 43 -7.47 -1.57 5.05
N VAL A 44 -6.74 -0.80 4.26
CA VAL A 44 -6.55 0.64 4.43
C VAL A 44 -7.15 1.38 3.25
N ILE A 45 -7.69 2.56 3.52
CA ILE A 45 -8.07 3.50 2.49
C ILE A 45 -6.86 4.39 2.25
N ALA A 46 -6.31 4.33 1.04
CA ALA A 46 -5.23 5.19 0.63
C ALA A 46 -5.69 6.12 -0.49
N GLU A 47 -5.27 7.37 -0.39
CA GLU A 47 -5.49 8.39 -1.40
C GLU A 47 -4.26 8.46 -2.29
N ILE A 48 -4.38 8.00 -3.54
CA ILE A 48 -3.26 7.83 -4.47
C ILE A 48 -3.00 9.06 -5.35
N GLY A 49 -3.82 10.10 -5.23
CA GLY A 49 -3.70 11.33 -5.98
C GLY A 49 -5.05 12.02 -6.13
N ILE A 50 -5.08 13.06 -6.96
CA ILE A 50 -6.28 13.84 -7.25
C ILE A 50 -6.53 13.72 -8.75
N ASN A 51 -7.76 13.36 -9.12
CA ASN A 51 -8.13 13.30 -10.52
C ASN A 51 -8.37 14.71 -11.03
N VAL A 52 -7.38 15.28 -11.72
CA VAL A 52 -7.41 16.67 -12.27
C VAL A 52 -8.64 16.93 -13.16
N LYS A 53 -9.25 15.88 -13.73
CA LYS A 53 -10.47 15.99 -14.54
C LYS A 53 -11.76 16.18 -13.74
N LYS A 54 -11.79 15.78 -12.47
CA LYS A 54 -12.99 15.81 -11.62
C LYS A 54 -12.80 16.59 -10.33
N ASP A 55 -11.58 17.05 -10.05
CA ASP A 55 -11.19 17.66 -8.78
C ASP A 55 -11.41 16.73 -7.56
N GLU A 56 -11.63 15.43 -7.81
CA GLU A 56 -11.91 14.45 -6.77
C GLU A 56 -10.64 13.67 -6.38
N PRO A 57 -10.36 13.51 -5.07
CA PRO A 57 -9.29 12.65 -4.60
C PRO A 57 -9.57 11.19 -4.99
N ILE A 58 -8.59 10.55 -5.63
CA ILE A 58 -8.65 9.14 -6.00
C ILE A 58 -8.32 8.33 -4.74
N LYS A 59 -9.38 7.82 -4.11
CA LYS A 59 -9.29 6.94 -2.94
C LYS A 59 -9.44 5.49 -3.37
N THR A 60 -8.59 4.66 -2.83
CA THR A 60 -8.61 3.22 -3.07
C THR A 60 -8.55 2.45 -1.78
N VAL A 61 -9.11 1.24 -1.80
CA VAL A 61 -9.09 0.32 -0.67
C VAL A 61 -8.04 -0.73 -0.94
N VAL A 62 -6.99 -0.74 -0.12
CA VAL A 62 -5.86 -1.65 -0.28
C VAL A 62 -5.78 -2.58 0.92
N ASN A 63 -5.71 -3.88 0.67
CA ASN A 63 -5.51 -4.84 1.75
C ASN A 63 -4.08 -4.70 2.32
N HIS A 64 -3.91 -4.89 3.63
CA HIS A 64 -2.61 -4.96 4.32
C HIS A 64 -1.59 -5.91 3.68
N LYS A 65 -2.04 -6.90 2.92
CA LYS A 65 -1.17 -7.85 2.18
C LYS A 65 -0.69 -7.34 0.82
N ASN A 66 -1.33 -6.31 0.25
CA ASN A 66 -1.15 -5.88 -1.14
C ASN A 66 -0.44 -4.52 -1.30
N TYR A 67 -0.01 -3.90 -0.21
CA TYR A 67 0.82 -2.68 -0.25
C TYR A 67 2.15 -2.89 0.49
N LYS A 68 3.10 -2.00 0.20
CA LYS A 68 4.34 -1.82 0.95
C LYS A 68 4.28 -0.45 1.61
N LEU A 69 4.63 -0.36 2.88
CA LEU A 69 4.84 0.94 3.52
C LEU A 69 6.09 1.60 2.91
N VAL A 70 5.95 2.86 2.52
CA VAL A 70 7.04 3.71 2.09
C VAL A 70 7.25 4.71 3.22
N LYS A 71 8.34 4.53 3.96
CA LYS A 71 8.71 5.40 5.07
C LYS A 71 9.40 6.65 4.56
#